data_AF-A0A373ZY41-F1
#
_entry.id   AF-A0A373ZY41-F1
#
_cell.length_a   1.000
_cell.length_b   1.000
_cell.length_c   1.000
_cell.angle_alpha   90.00
_cell.angle_beta   90.00
_cell.angle_gamma   90.00
#
_symmetry.space_group_name_H-M   'P 1'
#
loop_
_entity.id
_entity.type
_entity.pdbx_description
1 polymer ?
#
loop_
_entity_poly.entity_id
_entity_poly.type
_entity_poly.pdbx_seq_one_letter_code
_entity_poly.pdbx_strand_id
1 'polypeptide(L)'
;MTRTEYLQRPLIKDVVYEITPDKIRVSNTNTVFVEARNCRRLTLQEVRQHFRELQQAAKTSGKVRLKGVTRFMPAIRDLYPKYCAACDNIEGRFKELAELVRRMQKDGIHQGYIYDELFDAIIEKRSEITRCKYCDNDYYSQFLYYDKRVCDALQDRPWENEEFADCNIVVA
;
A
#
# COMPACT_ATOMS: atom_id res chain seq x y z
N MET A 1 14.94 -29.52 -8.07
CA MET A 1 16.13 -29.52 -7.21
C MET A 1 15.64 -29.60 -5.80
N THR A 2 16.22 -30.45 -4.97
CA THR A 2 15.82 -30.54 -3.56
C THR A 2 16.36 -29.36 -2.76
N ARG A 3 15.68 -28.99 -1.67
CA ARG A 3 16.15 -27.93 -0.76
C ARG A 3 17.57 -28.21 -0.24
N THR A 4 17.89 -29.47 0.03
CA THR A 4 19.22 -29.87 0.50
C THR A 4 20.30 -29.57 -0.54
N GLU A 5 20.07 -29.91 -1.81
CA GLU A 5 21.00 -29.59 -2.91
C GLU A 5 21.17 -28.09 -3.11
N TYR A 6 20.09 -27.32 -2.96
CA TYR A 6 20.13 -25.86 -3.05
C TYR A 6 21.03 -25.23 -1.98
N LEU A 7 20.89 -25.64 -0.72
CA LEU A 7 21.65 -25.08 0.41
C LEU A 7 23.16 -25.37 0.35
N GLN A 8 23.60 -26.33 -0.47
CA GLN A 8 25.03 -26.60 -0.70
C GLN A 8 25.67 -25.63 -1.70
N ARG A 9 24.88 -24.81 -2.39
CA ARG A 9 25.40 -23.89 -3.40
C ARG A 9 26.06 -22.67 -2.76
N PRO A 10 26.91 -21.92 -3.49
CA PRO A 10 27.48 -20.70 -2.96
C PRO A 10 26.42 -19.65 -2.60
N LEU A 11 26.63 -18.94 -1.50
CA LEU A 11 25.83 -17.79 -1.11
C LEU A 11 26.03 -16.62 -2.08
N ILE A 12 24.96 -15.87 -2.32
CA ILE A 12 25.01 -14.55 -2.93
C ILE A 12 25.56 -13.57 -1.89
N LYS A 13 26.59 -12.82 -2.27
CA LYS A 13 27.26 -11.86 -1.39
C LYS A 13 26.44 -10.58 -1.21
N ASP A 14 26.69 -9.92 -0.09
CA ASP A 14 26.24 -8.55 0.22
C ASP A 14 24.72 -8.37 0.17
N VAL A 15 23.96 -9.41 0.53
CA VAL A 15 22.50 -9.35 0.64
C VAL A 15 22.12 -8.64 1.94
N VAL A 16 21.34 -7.57 1.82
CA VAL A 16 20.78 -6.80 2.93
C VAL A 16 19.31 -7.15 3.10
N TYR A 17 18.91 -7.36 4.36
CA TYR A 17 17.55 -7.69 4.75
C TYR A 17 16.98 -6.54 5.59
N GLU A 18 15.99 -5.85 5.04
CA GLU A 18 15.21 -4.83 5.73
C GLU A 18 13.82 -5.41 6.01
N ILE A 19 13.57 -5.78 7.27
CA ILE A 19 12.29 -6.36 7.70
C ILE A 19 11.73 -5.48 8.81
N THR A 20 10.85 -4.55 8.46
CA THR A 20 10.16 -3.64 9.38
C THR A 20 8.66 -3.94 9.38
N PRO A 21 7.89 -3.38 10.34
CA PRO A 21 6.42 -3.50 10.32
C PRO A 21 5.78 -2.98 9.02
N ASP A 22 6.42 -2.03 8.33
CA ASP A 22 5.84 -1.34 7.17
C ASP A 22 6.40 -1.84 5.83
N LYS A 23 7.59 -2.46 5.84
CA LYS A 23 8.32 -2.79 4.62
C LYS A 23 9.18 -4.03 4.80
N ILE A 24 9.17 -4.86 3.76
CA ILE A 24 10.10 -5.97 3.57
C ILE A 24 10.86 -5.69 2.29
N ARG A 25 12.20 -5.60 2.38
CA ARG A 25 13.08 -5.48 1.23
C ARG A 25 14.30 -6.36 1.41
N VAL A 26 14.57 -7.19 0.43
CA VAL A 26 15.76 -8.03 0.35
C VAL A 26 16.48 -7.72 -0.94
N SER A 27 17.69 -7.20 -0.85
CA SER A 27 18.44 -6.73 -2.01
C SER A 27 19.94 -6.74 -1.78
N ASN A 28 20.70 -6.83 -2.86
CA ASN A 28 22.10 -6.41 -2.88
C ASN A 28 22.27 -5.25 -3.87
N THR A 29 23.50 -4.86 -4.17
CA THR A 29 23.80 -3.75 -5.08
C THR A 29 23.22 -3.93 -6.49
N ASN A 30 23.04 -5.18 -6.95
CA ASN A 30 22.67 -5.48 -8.33
C ASN A 30 21.19 -5.90 -8.49
N THR A 31 20.58 -6.42 -7.43
CA THR A 31 19.27 -7.09 -7.53
C THR A 31 18.41 -6.83 -6.30
N VAL A 32 17.12 -6.61 -6.54
CA VAL A 32 16.06 -6.69 -5.53
C VAL A 32 15.39 -8.05 -5.66
N PHE A 33 15.56 -8.90 -4.64
CA PHE A 33 15.01 -10.24 -4.62
C PHE A 33 13.56 -10.23 -4.16
N VAL A 34 13.26 -9.45 -3.12
CA VAL A 34 11.93 -9.35 -2.53
C VAL A 34 11.67 -7.89 -2.20
N GLU A 35 10.51 -7.39 -2.61
CA GLU A 35 10.00 -6.09 -2.15
C GLU A 35 8.49 -6.18 -1.92
N ALA A 36 8.09 -5.83 -0.70
CA ALA A 36 6.71 -5.69 -0.30
C ALA A 36 6.56 -4.54 0.70
N ARG A 37 5.44 -3.82 0.61
CA ARG A 37 5.01 -2.86 1.63
C ARG A 37 3.78 -3.41 2.33
N ASN A 38 3.64 -3.09 3.61
CA ASN A 38 2.42 -3.40 4.35
C ASN A 38 1.26 -2.49 3.88
N CYS A 39 0.06 -2.68 4.44
CA CYS A 39 -1.04 -1.75 4.23
C CYS A 39 -0.73 -0.41 4.92
N ARG A 40 -1.24 0.69 4.36
CA ARG A 40 -1.32 1.98 5.05
C ARG A 40 -2.72 2.09 5.62
N ARG A 41 -2.84 2.06 6.95
CA ARG A 41 -4.12 2.14 7.65
C ARG A 41 -4.47 3.59 7.95
N LEU A 42 -5.44 4.14 7.23
CA LEU A 42 -6.03 5.44 7.49
C LEU A 42 -7.26 5.26 8.38
N THR A 43 -7.40 6.13 9.36
CA THR A 43 -8.58 6.18 10.21
C THR A 43 -9.66 7.05 9.58
N LEU A 44 -10.93 6.79 9.95
CA LEU A 44 -12.03 7.71 9.61
C LEU A 44 -11.80 9.14 10.11
N GLN A 45 -11.06 9.31 11.20
CA GLN A 45 -10.77 10.63 11.75
C GLN A 45 -9.80 11.40 10.84
N GLU A 46 -8.74 10.76 10.35
CA GLU A 46 -7.79 11.36 9.40
C GLU A 46 -8.50 11.79 8.12
N VAL A 47 -9.27 10.89 7.49
CA VAL A 47 -9.99 11.22 6.26
C VAL A 47 -11.00 12.35 6.48
N ARG A 48 -11.69 12.35 7.63
CA ARG A 48 -12.61 13.44 8.01
C ARG A 48 -11.86 14.76 8.21
N GLN A 49 -10.64 14.71 8.75
CA GLN A 49 -9.83 15.89 8.99
C GLN A 49 -9.35 16.50 7.66
N HIS A 50 -8.77 15.70 6.76
CA HIS A 50 -8.41 16.14 5.40
C HIS A 50 -9.62 16.75 4.68
N PHE A 51 -10.77 16.10 4.78
CA PHE A 51 -11.98 16.59 4.13
C PHE A 51 -12.46 17.95 4.70
N ARG A 52 -12.38 18.13 6.02
CA ARG A 52 -12.71 19.42 6.67
C ARG A 52 -11.74 20.52 6.28
N GLU A 53 -10.46 20.21 6.18
CA GLU A 53 -9.44 21.16 5.72
C GLU A 53 -9.75 21.62 4.30
N LEU A 54 -10.13 20.70 3.40
CA LEU A 54 -10.52 21.05 2.04
C LEU A 54 -11.76 21.96 2.01
N GLN A 55 -12.78 21.65 2.83
CA GLN A 55 -13.97 22.50 2.96
C GLN A 55 -13.62 23.89 3.47
N GLN A 56 -12.72 24.00 4.44
CA GLN A 56 -12.30 25.28 4.99
C GLN A 56 -11.46 26.09 3.99
N ALA A 57 -10.57 25.43 3.25
CA ALA A 57 -9.78 26.07 2.19
C ALA A 57 -10.69 26.61 1.08
N ALA A 58 -11.65 25.79 0.61
CA ALA A 58 -12.63 26.20 -0.38
C ALA A 58 -13.47 27.40 0.10
N LYS A 59 -13.98 27.36 1.34
CA LYS A 59 -14.74 28.47 1.94
C LYS A 59 -13.92 29.75 2.07
N THR A 60 -12.66 29.63 2.47
CA THR A 60 -11.75 30.78 2.63
C THR A 60 -11.42 31.42 1.29
N SER A 61 -11.25 30.60 0.23
CA SER A 61 -10.98 31.11 -1.11
C SER A 61 -12.15 31.89 -1.70
N GLY A 62 -13.40 31.49 -1.42
CA GLY A 62 -14.61 32.01 -2.08
C GLY A 62 -14.72 31.69 -3.58
N LYS A 63 -13.70 31.05 -4.17
CA LYS A 63 -13.54 30.81 -5.61
C LYS A 63 -13.75 29.35 -6.01
N VAL A 64 -13.96 28.46 -5.05
CA VAL A 64 -14.04 27.01 -5.26
C VAL A 64 -15.45 26.50 -5.08
N ARG A 65 -15.92 25.71 -6.06
CA ARG A 65 -17.09 24.86 -5.88
C ARG A 65 -16.66 23.41 -5.71
N LEU A 66 -16.85 22.87 -4.50
CA LEU A 66 -16.63 21.46 -4.21
C LEU A 66 -17.86 20.64 -4.70
N LYS A 67 -17.65 19.72 -5.64
CA LYS A 67 -18.70 18.82 -6.15
C LYS A 67 -18.60 17.45 -5.49
N GLY A 68 -19.72 16.92 -4.99
CA GLY A 68 -19.80 15.62 -4.33
C GLY A 68 -19.70 15.65 -2.79
N VAL A 69 -19.62 16.84 -2.18
CA VAL A 69 -19.48 17.07 -0.73
C VAL A 69 -20.48 16.30 0.12
N THR A 70 -21.74 16.26 -0.31
CA THR A 70 -22.84 15.62 0.44
C THR A 70 -22.75 14.09 0.43
N ARG A 71 -22.08 13.50 -0.57
CA ARG A 71 -21.96 12.05 -0.75
C ARG A 71 -20.63 11.48 -0.25
N PHE A 72 -19.59 12.32 -0.17
CA PHE A 72 -18.23 11.89 0.21
C PHE A 72 -18.19 11.15 1.56
N MET A 73 -18.55 11.83 2.67
CA MET A 73 -18.48 11.20 4.00
C MET A 73 -19.40 10.00 4.17
N PRO A 74 -20.65 10.00 3.65
CA PRO A 74 -21.48 8.79 3.63
C PRO A 74 -20.81 7.61 2.93
N ALA A 75 -20.24 7.80 1.73
CA ALA A 75 -19.57 6.72 0.99
C ALA A 75 -18.32 6.21 1.73
N ILE A 76 -17.51 7.11 2.30
CA ILE A 76 -16.34 6.75 3.10
C ILE A 76 -16.74 5.89 4.31
N ARG A 77 -17.84 6.25 5.00
CA ARG A 77 -18.34 5.48 6.14
C ARG A 77 -18.86 4.11 5.75
N ASP A 78 -19.54 3.99 4.61
CA ASP A 78 -20.01 2.71 4.09
C ASP A 78 -18.86 1.80 3.65
N LEU A 79 -17.82 2.37 3.05
CA LEU A 79 -16.64 1.66 2.59
C LEU A 79 -15.69 1.24 3.73
N TYR A 80 -15.65 2.00 4.83
CA TYR A 80 -14.65 1.83 5.89
C TYR A 80 -14.59 0.42 6.53
N PRO A 81 -15.70 -0.26 6.85
CA PRO A 81 -15.64 -1.62 7.37
C PRO A 81 -14.97 -2.61 6.39
N LYS A 82 -15.27 -2.48 5.10
CA LYS A 82 -14.69 -3.33 4.05
C LYS A 82 -13.20 -3.02 3.85
N TYR A 83 -12.84 -1.74 3.91
CA TYR A 83 -11.46 -1.28 3.92
C TYR A 83 -10.66 -1.84 5.10
N CYS A 84 -11.21 -1.81 6.32
CA CYS A 84 -10.58 -2.38 7.50
C CYS A 84 -10.34 -3.88 7.34
N ALA A 85 -11.33 -4.63 6.87
CA ALA A 85 -11.19 -6.06 6.61
C ALA A 85 -10.11 -6.36 5.55
N ALA A 86 -10.03 -5.54 4.51
CA ALA A 86 -8.97 -5.64 3.51
C ALA A 86 -7.59 -5.35 4.11
N CYS A 87 -7.48 -4.34 4.99
CA CYS A 87 -6.23 -4.06 5.72
C CYS A 87 -5.82 -5.24 6.61
N ASP A 88 -6.74 -5.81 7.38
CA ASP A 88 -6.47 -6.94 8.27
C ASP A 88 -5.97 -8.16 7.47
N ASN A 89 -6.57 -8.43 6.31
CA ASN A 89 -6.13 -9.49 5.40
C ASN A 89 -4.70 -9.23 4.85
N ILE A 90 -4.42 -8.00 4.41
CA ILE A 90 -3.09 -7.61 3.93
C ILE A 90 -2.04 -7.73 5.06
N GLU A 91 -2.35 -7.22 6.26
CA GLU A 91 -1.46 -7.28 7.42
C GLU A 91 -1.15 -8.72 7.83
N GLY A 92 -2.17 -9.60 7.83
CA GLY A 92 -1.99 -11.03 8.10
C GLY A 92 -1.01 -11.66 7.11
N ARG A 93 -1.22 -11.47 5.82
CA ARG A 93 -0.33 -11.98 4.76
C ARG A 93 1.07 -11.38 4.83
N PHE A 94 1.18 -10.10 5.20
CA PHE A 94 2.47 -9.43 5.37
C PHE A 94 3.27 -10.01 6.54
N LYS A 95 2.61 -10.38 7.65
CA LYS A 95 3.26 -11.10 8.76
C LYS A 95 3.77 -12.47 8.34
N GLU A 96 2.97 -13.24 7.60
CA GLU A 96 3.39 -14.53 7.02
C GLU A 96 4.60 -14.35 6.09
N LEU A 97 4.59 -13.34 5.23
CA LEU A 97 5.72 -13.02 4.36
C LEU A 97 6.98 -12.68 5.17
N ALA A 98 6.84 -11.92 6.26
CA ALA A 98 7.97 -11.58 7.14
C ALA A 98 8.60 -12.84 7.76
N GLU A 99 7.79 -13.82 8.15
CA GLU A 99 8.27 -15.10 8.68
C GLU A 99 9.04 -15.91 7.63
N LEU A 100 8.51 -15.99 6.41
CA LEU A 100 9.19 -16.65 5.29
C LEU A 100 10.53 -15.98 4.98
N VAL A 101 10.56 -14.64 4.94
CA VAL A 101 11.79 -13.88 4.68
C VAL A 101 12.80 -14.01 5.82
N ARG A 102 12.36 -14.08 7.08
CA ARG A 102 13.25 -14.40 8.22
C ARG A 102 13.87 -15.79 8.12
N ARG A 103 13.12 -16.78 7.62
CA ARG A 103 13.68 -18.11 7.32
C ARG A 103 14.75 -18.01 6.22
N MET A 104 14.45 -17.31 5.13
CA MET A 104 15.40 -17.07 4.05
C MET A 104 16.65 -16.29 4.52
N GLN A 105 16.50 -15.41 5.51
CA GLN A 105 17.62 -14.71 6.12
C GLN A 105 18.54 -15.63 6.93
N LYS A 106 17.97 -16.62 7.64
CA LYS A 106 18.76 -17.62 8.38
C LYS A 106 19.52 -18.55 7.43
N ASP A 107 18.86 -18.97 6.37
CA ASP A 107 19.45 -19.89 5.39
C ASP A 107 20.47 -19.16 4.48
N GLY A 108 20.23 -17.89 4.21
CA GLY A 108 20.92 -17.12 3.19
C GLY A 108 20.34 -17.38 1.79
N ILE A 109 20.69 -16.51 0.83
CA ILE A 109 20.30 -16.70 -0.58
C ILE A 109 21.46 -17.37 -1.30
N HIS A 110 21.21 -18.52 -1.92
CA HIS A 110 22.21 -19.25 -2.68
C HIS A 110 22.02 -19.07 -4.19
N GLN A 111 23.06 -19.37 -4.97
CA GLN A 111 23.00 -19.33 -6.42
C GLN A 111 21.91 -20.26 -6.97
N GLY A 112 21.08 -19.74 -7.88
CA GLY A 112 19.92 -20.47 -8.39
C GLY A 112 18.71 -20.47 -7.46
N TYR A 113 18.59 -19.45 -6.59
CA TYR A 113 17.44 -19.21 -5.71
C TYR A 113 16.08 -19.27 -6.41
N ILE A 114 16.00 -19.02 -7.71
CA ILE A 114 14.77 -19.15 -8.53
C ILE A 114 14.21 -20.57 -8.59
N TYR A 115 14.96 -21.56 -8.11
CA TYR A 115 14.54 -22.97 -8.02
C TYR A 115 14.33 -23.43 -6.57
N ASP A 116 14.42 -22.53 -5.59
CA ASP A 116 14.20 -22.84 -4.18
C ASP A 116 12.72 -22.68 -3.82
N GLU A 117 12.16 -23.71 -3.19
CA GLU A 117 10.74 -23.76 -2.80
C GLU A 117 10.37 -22.66 -1.79
N LEU A 118 11.30 -22.25 -0.91
CA LEU A 118 11.04 -21.14 0.00
C LEU A 118 10.99 -19.80 -0.75
N PHE A 119 11.87 -19.62 -1.74
CA PHE A 119 11.82 -18.44 -2.59
C PHE A 119 10.51 -18.37 -3.38
N ASP A 120 10.04 -19.49 -3.96
CA ASP A 120 8.76 -19.55 -4.66
C ASP A 120 7.59 -19.19 -3.74
N ALA A 121 7.56 -19.74 -2.51
CA ALA A 121 6.53 -19.41 -1.52
C ALA A 121 6.54 -17.91 -1.13
N ILE A 122 7.73 -17.30 -1.04
CA ILE A 122 7.87 -15.86 -0.78
C ILE A 122 7.29 -15.03 -1.94
N ILE A 123 7.58 -15.41 -3.19
CA ILE A 123 7.08 -14.70 -4.37
C ILE A 123 5.57 -14.86 -4.52
N GLU A 124 5.03 -16.05 -4.25
CA GLU A 124 3.61 -16.30 -4.23
C GLU A 124 2.92 -15.42 -3.17
N LYS A 125 3.39 -15.46 -1.93
CA LYS A 125 2.83 -14.66 -0.82
C LYS A 125 2.87 -13.15 -1.12
N ARG A 126 3.97 -12.66 -1.70
CA ARG A 126 4.10 -11.26 -2.16
C ARG A 126 3.08 -10.93 -3.25
N SER A 127 2.83 -11.86 -4.17
CA SER A 127 1.84 -11.69 -5.24
C SER A 127 0.42 -11.68 -4.67
N GLU A 128 0.11 -12.50 -3.67
CA GLU A 128 -1.16 -12.45 -2.94
C GLU A 128 -1.41 -11.08 -2.31
N ILE A 129 -0.41 -10.52 -1.61
CA ILE A 129 -0.50 -9.18 -1.03
C ILE A 129 -0.78 -8.13 -2.11
N THR A 130 -0.11 -8.25 -3.27
CA THR A 130 -0.31 -7.34 -4.41
C THR A 130 -1.74 -7.45 -4.94
N ARG A 131 -2.27 -8.67 -5.10
CA ARG A 131 -3.66 -8.88 -5.52
C ARG A 131 -4.67 -8.30 -4.54
N CYS A 132 -4.49 -8.52 -3.23
CA CYS A 132 -5.37 -7.93 -2.21
C CYS A 132 -5.38 -6.39 -2.23
N LYS A 133 -4.30 -5.76 -2.71
CA LYS A 133 -4.24 -4.30 -2.82
C LYS A 133 -4.92 -3.77 -4.07
N TYR A 134 -4.77 -4.46 -5.21
CA TYR A 134 -5.06 -3.86 -6.53
C TYR A 134 -6.04 -4.65 -7.41
N CYS A 135 -6.38 -5.89 -7.04
CA CYS A 135 -7.14 -6.78 -7.92
C CYS A 135 -8.36 -7.37 -7.21
N ASP A 136 -8.17 -7.91 -6.01
CA ASP A 136 -9.21 -8.62 -5.28
C ASP A 136 -9.99 -7.63 -4.40
N ASN A 137 -11.26 -7.38 -4.74
CA ASN A 137 -12.16 -6.52 -3.97
C ASN A 137 -11.49 -5.19 -3.57
N ASP A 138 -11.41 -4.28 -4.56
CA ASP A 138 -10.64 -3.02 -4.58
C ASP A 138 -10.91 -2.01 -3.43
N TYR A 139 -11.60 -2.40 -2.36
CA TYR A 139 -11.91 -1.56 -1.21
C TYR A 139 -10.68 -0.91 -0.57
N TYR A 140 -9.53 -1.61 -0.55
CA TYR A 140 -8.28 -1.02 -0.05
C TYR A 140 -7.84 0.19 -0.90
N SER A 141 -7.63 -0.02 -2.20
CA SER A 141 -7.17 1.06 -3.08
C SER A 141 -8.24 2.09 -3.33
N GLN A 142 -9.52 1.71 -3.39
CA GLN A 142 -10.65 2.63 -3.52
C GLN A 142 -10.71 3.60 -2.33
N PHE A 143 -10.57 3.10 -1.09
CA PHE A 143 -10.58 3.96 0.10
C PHE A 143 -9.40 4.93 0.11
N LEU A 144 -8.20 4.43 -0.18
CA LEU A 144 -7.01 5.28 -0.29
C LEU A 144 -7.11 6.29 -1.43
N TYR A 145 -7.72 5.91 -2.55
CA TYR A 145 -7.95 6.79 -3.69
C TYR A 145 -8.87 7.96 -3.33
N TYR A 146 -9.94 7.70 -2.58
CA TYR A 146 -10.85 8.76 -2.13
C TYR A 146 -10.16 9.77 -1.21
N ASP A 147 -9.38 9.31 -0.24
CA ASP A 147 -8.59 10.20 0.62
C ASP A 147 -7.50 10.95 -0.18
N LYS A 148 -6.82 10.24 -1.09
CA LYS A 148 -5.81 10.84 -1.97
C LYS A 148 -6.39 12.00 -2.78
N ARG A 149 -7.58 11.87 -3.36
CA ARG A 149 -8.22 12.96 -4.11
C ARG A 149 -8.43 14.22 -3.26
N VAL A 150 -8.75 14.05 -1.98
CA VAL A 150 -8.88 15.18 -1.05
C VAL A 150 -7.52 15.81 -0.77
N CYS A 151 -6.50 14.99 -0.55
CA CYS A 151 -5.13 15.45 -0.30
C CYS A 151 -4.52 16.16 -1.52
N ASP A 152 -4.68 15.60 -2.72
CA ASP A 152 -4.20 16.18 -3.97
C ASP A 152 -4.87 17.55 -4.20
N ALA A 153 -6.19 17.65 -3.99
CA ALA A 153 -6.90 18.93 -4.08
C ALA A 153 -6.41 19.98 -3.08
N LEU A 154 -6.03 19.56 -1.86
CA LEU A 154 -5.45 20.43 -0.85
C LEU A 154 -4.03 20.90 -1.19
N GLN A 155 -3.25 20.07 -1.87
CA GLN A 155 -1.87 20.37 -2.26
C GLN A 155 -1.82 21.23 -3.51
N ASP A 156 -2.55 20.85 -4.56
CA ASP A 156 -2.50 21.51 -5.87
C ASP A 156 -3.17 22.89 -5.83
N ARG A 157 -4.13 23.08 -4.91
CA ARG A 157 -4.91 24.30 -4.72
C ARG A 157 -5.26 24.99 -6.05
N PRO A 158 -5.94 24.31 -6.97
CA PRO A 158 -6.14 24.80 -8.35
C PRO A 158 -6.79 26.20 -8.41
N TRP A 159 -7.52 26.59 -7.36
CA TRP A 159 -8.15 27.89 -7.20
C TRP A 159 -7.24 29.07 -6.84
N GLU A 160 -5.96 28.84 -6.53
CA GLU A 160 -5.02 29.93 -6.32
C GLU A 160 -4.65 30.62 -7.64
N ASN A 161 -4.70 29.89 -8.77
CA ASN A 161 -4.33 30.38 -10.10
C ASN A 161 -5.52 30.71 -11.00
N GLU A 162 -6.75 30.40 -10.58
CA GLU A 162 -7.97 30.60 -11.37
C GLU A 162 -8.95 31.57 -10.69
N GLU A 163 -9.77 32.25 -11.50
CA GLU A 163 -10.83 33.14 -11.00
C GLU A 163 -11.96 32.35 -10.32
N PHE A 164 -12.27 31.16 -10.86
CA PHE A 164 -13.21 30.17 -10.32
C PHE A 164 -12.75 28.75 -10.68
N ALA A 165 -12.73 27.84 -9.71
CA ALA A 165 -12.33 26.44 -9.92
C ALA A 165 -13.40 25.44 -9.43
N ASP A 166 -13.65 24.40 -10.24
CA ASP A 166 -14.49 23.26 -9.87
C ASP A 166 -13.60 22.12 -9.36
N CYS A 167 -13.76 21.72 -8.09
CA CYS A 167 -13.04 20.59 -7.52
C CYS A 167 -13.99 19.40 -7.34
N ASN A 168 -13.72 18.32 -8.10
CA ASN A 168 -14.49 17.08 -8.04
C ASN A 168 -13.89 16.13 -6.99
N ILE A 169 -14.68 15.79 -5.97
CA ILE A 169 -14.37 14.75 -4.97
C ILE A 169 -15.38 13.59 -5.08
N VAL A 170 -15.92 13.39 -6.29
CA VAL A 170 -16.97 12.40 -6.53
C VAL A 170 -16.47 11.01 -6.19
N VAL A 171 -17.23 10.38 -5.30
CA VAL A 171 -17.17 8.97 -4.93
C VAL A 171 -18.23 8.25 -5.75
N ALA A 172 -17.84 7.17 -6.43
CA ALA A 172 -18.74 6.32 -7.23
C ALA A 172 -19.63 5.47 -6.32
#